data_AF-A0A7X4A3P6-F1
#
_entry.id   AF-A0A7X4A3P6-F1
#
_cell.length_a   1.000
_cell.length_b   1.000
_cell.length_c   1.000
_cell.angle_alpha   90.00
_cell.angle_beta   90.00
_cell.angle_gamma   90.00
#
_symmetry.space_group_name_H-M   'P 1'
#
loop_
_entity.id
_entity.type
_entity.pdbx_description
1 polymer ?
#
loop_
_entity_poly.entity_id
_entity_poly.type
_entity_poly.pdbx_seq_one_letter_code
_entity_poly.pdbx_strand_id
1 'polypeptide(L)'
;LVLPLVRPALATVAVFNMIPIWNDLWFPLILAPAEETKTLTLGSQVFIGQFVTDWNAVLSALSMAILPVLILYVIFSRQLIRGITSGAVK
;
A
#
# COMPACT_ATOMS: atom_id res chain seq x y z
N LEU A 1 -7.62 30.64 1.95
CA LEU A 1 -8.99 30.39 2.47
C LEU A 1 -9.56 28.99 2.13
N VAL A 2 -9.10 28.30 1.07
CA VAL A 2 -9.72 27.02 0.62
C VAL A 2 -9.10 25.75 1.25
N LEU A 3 -7.84 25.79 1.68
CA LEU A 3 -7.07 24.65 2.22
C LEU A 3 -7.78 23.74 3.26
N PRO A 4 -8.49 24.26 4.29
CA PRO A 4 -9.15 23.40 5.28
C PRO A 4 -10.38 22.65 4.75
N LEU A 5 -11.06 23.17 3.72
CA LEU A 5 -12.19 22.47 3.08
C LEU A 5 -11.71 21.30 2.20
N VAL A 6 -10.52 21.40 1.60
CA VAL A 6 -9.97 20.36 0.72
C VAL A 6 -9.22 19.28 1.52
N ARG A 7 -8.82 19.53 2.77
CA ARG A 7 -8.15 18.54 3.64
C ARG A 7 -8.78 17.14 3.63
N PRO A 8 -10.11 16.97 3.81
CA PRO A 8 -10.73 15.63 3.76
C PRO A 8 -10.67 15.00 2.36
N ALA A 9 -10.78 15.81 1.29
CA ALA A 9 -10.63 15.31 -0.08
C ALA A 9 -9.18 14.88 -0.38
N LEU A 10 -8.20 15.68 0.06
CA LEU A 10 -6.77 15.36 -0.05
C LEU A 10 -6.40 14.10 0.73
N ALA A 11 -6.98 13.89 1.92
CA ALA A 11 -6.80 12.68 2.71
C ALA A 11 -7.29 11.44 1.94
N THR A 12 -8.48 11.50 1.35
CA THR A 12 -9.03 10.42 0.53
C THR A 12 -8.12 10.14 -0.68
N VAL A 13 -7.74 11.17 -1.44
CA VAL A 13 -6.84 11.02 -2.59
C VAL A 13 -5.48 10.45 -2.19
N ALA A 14 -4.92 10.88 -1.06
CA ALA A 14 -3.65 10.36 -0.54
C ALA A 14 -3.75 8.87 -0.21
N VAL A 15 -4.82 8.43 0.46
CA VAL A 15 -5.02 7.00 0.76
C VAL A 15 -5.23 6.19 -0.51
N PHE A 16 -6.07 6.67 -1.43
CA PHE A 16 -6.33 5.99 -2.69
C PHE A 16 -5.10 5.89 -3.59
N ASN A 17 -4.19 6.86 -3.56
CA ASN A 17 -2.91 6.77 -4.28
C ASN A 17 -1.85 5.95 -3.52
N MET A 18 -1.82 6.03 -2.19
CA MET A 18 -0.81 5.33 -1.39
C MET A 18 -0.98 3.81 -1.44
N ILE A 19 -2.20 3.28 -1.46
CA ILE A 19 -2.43 1.83 -1.49
C ILE A 19 -1.85 1.18 -2.77
N PRO A 20 -2.14 1.67 -4.00
CA PRO A 20 -1.52 1.17 -5.21
C PRO A 20 0.00 1.33 -5.22
N ILE A 21 0.51 2.50 -4.84
CA ILE A 21 1.96 2.76 -4.81
C ILE A 21 2.68 1.81 -3.84
N TRP A 22 2.07 1.52 -2.69
CA TRP A 22 2.62 0.60 -1.70
C TRP A 22 2.63 -0.85 -2.18
N ASN A 23 1.62 -1.26 -2.95
CA ASN A 23 1.53 -2.60 -3.51
C ASN A 23 2.25 -2.73 -4.87
N ASP A 24 2.82 -1.65 -5.40
CA ASP A 24 3.46 -1.68 -6.71
C ASP A 24 4.78 -2.45 -6.66
N LEU A 25 4.85 -3.49 -7.50
CA LEU A 25 6.02 -4.35 -7.67
C LEU A 25 6.87 -3.93 -8.86
N TRP A 26 6.26 -3.35 -9.90
CA TRP A 26 6.91 -3.15 -11.19
C TRP A 26 7.82 -1.93 -11.18
N PHE A 27 7.36 -0.84 -10.58
CA PHE A 27 8.14 0.39 -10.52
C PHE A 27 9.46 0.23 -9.72
N PRO A 28 9.47 -0.38 -8.52
CA PRO A 28 10.71 -0.62 -7.79
C PRO A 28 11.64 -1.62 -8.48
N LEU A 29 11.08 -2.64 -9.15
CA LEU A 29 11.85 -3.65 -9.87
C LEU A 29 12.67 -3.05 -11.02
N ILE A 30 12.11 -2.07 -11.73
CA ILE A 30 12.76 -1.43 -12.89
C ILE A 30 13.72 -0.32 -12.45
N LEU A 31 13.32 0.52 -11.48
CA LEU A 31 14.06 1.74 -11.15
C LEU A 31 15.12 1.54 -10.06
N ALA A 32 14.90 0.63 -9.12
CA ALA A 32 15.72 0.51 -7.91
C ALA A 32 15.85 -0.95 -7.42
N PRO A 33 16.46 -1.86 -8.22
CA PRO A 33 16.58 -3.28 -7.88
C PRO A 33 17.61 -3.58 -6.77
N ALA A 34 18.38 -2.59 -6.32
CA ALA A 34 19.39 -2.74 -5.27
C ALA A 34 18.75 -3.16 -3.93
N GLU A 35 19.39 -4.06 -3.19
CA GLU A 35 18.88 -4.61 -1.91
C GLU A 35 18.48 -3.53 -0.89
N GLU A 36 19.21 -2.42 -0.85
CA GLU A 36 18.99 -1.32 0.10
C GLU A 36 17.73 -0.49 -0.23
N THR A 37 17.22 -0.56 -1.47
CA THR A 37 16.07 0.23 -1.93
C THR A 37 14.85 -0.63 -2.26
N LYS A 38 14.91 -1.95 -2.00
CA LYS A 38 13.78 -2.84 -2.29
C LYS A 38 12.59 -2.50 -1.40
N THR A 39 11.42 -2.34 -2.02
CA THR A 39 10.16 -2.29 -1.29
C THR A 39 9.88 -3.65 -0.65
N LEU A 40 9.07 -3.68 0.42
CA LEU A 40 8.65 -4.94 1.08
C LEU A 40 8.10 -5.96 0.08
N THR A 41 7.33 -5.48 -0.91
CA THR A 41 6.72 -6.25 -1.99
C THR A 41 7.75 -6.83 -2.97
N LEU A 42 8.82 -6.08 -3.28
CA LEU A 42 9.92 -6.57 -4.09
C LEU A 42 10.84 -7.52 -3.30
N GLY A 43 11.05 -7.24 -2.02
CA GLY A 43 11.85 -8.05 -1.12
C GLY A 43 11.25 -9.44 -0.90
N SER A 44 9.92 -9.58 -0.88
CA SER A 44 9.28 -10.90 -0.74
C SER A 44 9.58 -11.85 -1.91
N GLN A 45 9.92 -11.33 -3.09
CA GLN A 45 10.30 -12.15 -4.25
C GLN A 45 11.62 -12.89 -4.04
N VAL A 46 12.48 -12.42 -3.13
CA VAL A 46 13.75 -13.10 -2.79
C VAL A 46 13.52 -14.47 -2.15
N PHE A 47 12.39 -14.64 -1.47
CA PHE A 47 12.02 -15.90 -0.81
C PHE A 47 11.38 -16.91 -1.79
N ILE A 48 11.12 -16.51 -3.03
CA ILE A 48 10.60 -17.36 -4.11
C ILE A 48 11.79 -17.77 -5.00
N GLY A 49 12.50 -18.83 -4.60
CA GLY A 49 13.63 -19.36 -5.34
C GLY A 49 13.22 -20.29 -6.49
N GLN A 50 14.13 -20.49 -7.46
CA GLN A 50 13.89 -21.42 -8.58
C GLN A 50 13.70 -22.88 -8.16
N PHE A 51 14.27 -23.29 -7.03
CA PHE A 51 14.28 -24.69 -6.59
C PHE A 51 13.51 -24.93 -5.28
N VAL A 52 13.47 -23.93 -4.40
CA VAL A 52 12.75 -23.99 -3.11
C VAL A 52 12.16 -22.61 -2.84
N THR A 53 10.87 -22.57 -2.50
CA THR A 53 10.17 -21.37 -2.06
C THR A 53 9.97 -21.46 -0.55
N ASP A 54 10.46 -20.45 0.18
CA ASP A 54 10.21 -20.33 1.61
C ASP A 54 8.86 -19.63 1.85
N TRP A 55 7.79 -20.42 1.84
CA TRP A 55 6.44 -19.92 2.05
C TRP A 55 6.24 -19.26 3.43
N ASN A 56 6.99 -19.68 4.45
CA ASN A 56 6.90 -19.06 5.77
C ASN A 56 7.45 -17.63 5.72
N ALA A 57 8.59 -17.43 5.07
CA ALA A 57 9.18 -16.11 4.89
C ALA A 57 8.33 -15.21 3.98
N VAL A 58 7.80 -15.74 2.87
CA VAL A 58 6.89 -15.01 1.97
C VAL A 58 5.65 -14.52 2.72
N LEU A 59 4.94 -15.41 3.42
CA LEU A 59 3.71 -15.06 4.13
C LEU A 59 3.98 -14.10 5.30
N SER A 60 5.11 -14.22 5.98
CA SER A 60 5.52 -13.28 7.04
C SER A 60 5.80 -11.89 6.47
N ALA A 61 6.49 -11.80 5.33
CA ALA A 61 6.75 -10.54 4.63
C ALA A 61 5.45 -9.87 4.15
N LEU A 62 4.53 -10.64 3.57
CA LEU A 62 3.21 -10.15 3.13
C LEU A 62 2.35 -9.69 4.32
N SER A 63 2.40 -10.40 5.45
CA SER A 63 1.69 -10.00 6.68
C SER A 63 2.22 -8.66 7.21
N MET A 64 3.54 -8.45 7.16
CA MET A 64 4.15 -7.16 7.51
C MET A 64 3.78 -6.05 6.50
N ALA A 65 3.67 -6.38 5.21
CA ALA A 65 3.28 -5.42 4.17
C ALA A 65 1.84 -4.89 4.34
N ILE A 66 0.96 -5.63 5.02
CA ILE A 66 -0.42 -5.22 5.31
C ILE A 66 -0.49 -4.19 6.46
N LEU A 67 0.47 -4.19 7.39
CA LEU A 67 0.48 -3.30 8.56
C LEU A 67 0.24 -1.81 8.25
N PRO A 68 0.98 -1.17 7.32
CA PRO A 68 0.76 0.26 7.02
C PRO A 68 -0.62 0.53 6.41
N VAL A 69 -1.17 -0.42 5.65
CA VAL A 69 -2.54 -0.32 5.11
C VAL A 69 -3.56 -0.38 6.25
N LEU A 70 -3.36 -1.27 7.24
CA LEU A 70 -4.20 -1.33 8.43
C LEU A 70 -4.11 -0.05 9.27
N ILE A 71 -2.92 0.52 9.43
CA ILE A 71 -2.72 1.79 10.15
C ILE A 71 -3.49 2.92 9.44
N LEU A 72 -3.34 3.04 8.12
CA LEU A 72 -4.10 3.99 7.32
C LEU A 72 -5.60 3.74 7.45
N TYR A 73 -6.03 2.49 7.39
CA TYR A 73 -7.44 2.15 7.55
C TYR A 73 -7.97 2.59 8.92
N VAL A 74 -7.27 2.33 10.02
CA VAL A 74 -7.71 2.74 11.36
C VAL A 74 -7.85 4.26 11.45
N ILE A 75 -6.88 5.01 10.92
CA ILE A 75 -6.87 6.49 10.93
C ILE A 75 -8.00 7.06 10.06
N PHE A 76 -8.19 6.53 8.84
CA PHE A 76 -9.08 7.10 7.83
C PHE A 76 -10.41 6.36 7.67
N SER A 77 -10.67 5.30 8.44
CA SER A 77 -11.85 4.40 8.34
C SER A 77 -13.16 5.16 8.16
N ARG A 78 -13.42 6.17 9.00
CA ARG A 78 -14.65 6.97 8.94
C ARG A 78 -14.76 7.80 7.66
N GLN A 79 -13.65 8.28 7.11
CA GLN A 79 -13.61 9.09 5.89
C GLN A 79 -13.66 8.24 4.63
N LEU A 80 -12.97 7.09 4.62
CA LEU A 80 -13.07 6.08 3.57
C LEU A 80 -14.50 5.58 3.41
N ILE A 81 -15.15 5.16 4.50
CA ILE A 81 -16.53 4.66 4.47
C ILE A 81 -17.50 5.73 3.92
N ARG A 82 -17.35 6.99 4.35
CA ARG A 82 -18.17 8.11 3.85
C ARG A 82 -17.87 8.46 2.39
N GLY A 83 -16.61 8.42 1.97
CA GLY A 83 -16.19 8.71 0.60
C GLY A 83 -16.70 7.66 -0.39
N ILE A 84 -16.54 6.38 -0.07
CA ILE A 84 -16.98 5.25 -0.89
C ILE A 84 -18.52 5.25 -1.03
N THR A 85 -19.24 5.48 0.08
CA THR A 85 -20.71 5.55 0.05
C THR A 85 -21.23 6.78 -0.70
N SER A 86 -20.58 7.94 -0.61
CA SER A 86 -21.00 9.13 -1.38
C SER A 86 -20.71 9.01 -2.89
N GLY A 87 -19.70 8.23 -3.28
CA GLY A 87 -19.36 7.97 -4.67
C GLY A 87 -20.23 6.90 -5.33
N ALA A 88 -20.78 5.96 -4.55
CA ALA A 88 -21.64 4.88 -5.02
C ALA A 88 -23.11 5.30 -5.29
N VAL A 89 -23.54 6.49 -4.85
CA VAL A 89 -24.90 7.03 -5.09
C VAL A 89 -24.90 8.03 -6.26
N LYS A 90 -24.04 7.84 -7.26
CA LYS A 90 -24.13 8.53 -8.55
C LYS A 90 -24.12 7.55 -9.70
#